data_AF-A0A257AR34-F1
#
_entry.id   AF-A0A257AR34-F1
#
_cell.length_a   1.000
_cell.length_b   1.000
_cell.length_c   1.000
_cell.angle_alpha   90.00
_cell.angle_beta   90.00
_cell.angle_gamma   90.00
#
_symmetry.space_group_name_H-M   'P 1'
#
loop_
_entity.id
_entity.type
_entity.pdbx_description
1 polymer ?
#
loop_
_entity_poly.entity_id
_entity_poly.type
_entity_poly.pdbx_seq_one_letter_code
_entity_poly.pdbx_strand_id
1 'polypeptide(L)'
;MKDRRTRSTLTILGVTIGILAIVMLISNTQGFDHFLTDVLSRIGSNNIWIVPTKRSLKLTDTDVMRLARLPGVKAASPFYLKRIYFRSGSIQEHANLIAVDPRVLKLILPDLELGEGMMLQPNDLGTA
;
A
#
# COMPACT_ATOMS: atom_id res chain seq x y z
N MET A 1 -10.38 52.29 -30.70
CA MET A 1 -11.08 51.04 -30.27
C MET A 1 -10.13 49.92 -29.83
N LYS A 2 -8.92 49.80 -30.39
CA LYS A 2 -7.93 48.74 -30.09
C LYS A 2 -7.44 48.71 -28.62
N ASP A 3 -7.29 49.87 -28.01
CA ASP A 3 -6.74 50.05 -26.66
C ASP A 3 -7.68 49.61 -25.51
N ARG A 4 -9.00 49.62 -25.78
CA ARG A 4 -10.00 49.13 -24.83
C ARG A 4 -10.07 47.60 -24.81
N ARG A 5 -9.78 46.94 -25.95
CA ARG A 5 -9.78 45.47 -26.06
C ARG A 5 -8.59 44.85 -25.32
N THR A 6 -7.39 45.41 -25.45
CA THR A 6 -6.16 44.91 -24.79
C THR A 6 -6.26 44.94 -23.27
N ARG A 7 -6.76 46.06 -22.73
CA ARG A 7 -7.03 46.19 -21.29
C ARG A 7 -8.08 45.17 -20.82
N SER A 8 -9.18 45.03 -21.57
CA SER A 8 -10.24 44.07 -21.23
C SER A 8 -9.73 42.63 -21.22
N THR A 9 -8.95 42.22 -22.23
CA THR A 9 -8.37 40.86 -22.28
C THR A 9 -7.38 40.60 -21.15
N LEU A 10 -6.54 41.59 -20.80
CA LEU A 10 -5.55 41.42 -19.74
C LEU A 10 -6.22 41.29 -18.35
N THR A 11 -7.32 42.02 -18.13
CA THR A 11 -8.07 41.95 -16.87
C THR A 11 -8.80 40.61 -16.72
N ILE A 12 -9.42 40.12 -17.81
CA ILE A 12 -10.07 38.80 -17.82
C ILE A 12 -9.02 37.71 -17.58
N LEU A 13 -7.87 37.77 -18.24
CA LEU A 13 -6.78 36.81 -18.02
C LEU A 13 -6.30 36.83 -16.57
N GLY A 14 -6.09 38.00 -15.97
CA GLY A 14 -5.69 38.12 -14.57
C GLY A 14 -6.67 37.45 -13.60
N VAL A 15 -7.98 37.67 -13.77
CA VAL A 15 -9.01 37.04 -12.94
C VAL A 15 -9.05 35.52 -13.17
N THR A 16 -9.00 35.07 -14.42
CA THR A 16 -9.03 33.62 -14.72
C THR A 16 -7.83 32.89 -14.16
N ILE A 17 -6.62 33.45 -14.28
CA ILE A 17 -5.40 32.85 -13.72
C ILE A 17 -5.50 32.78 -12.19
N GLY A 18 -6.03 33.81 -11.54
CA GLY A 18 -6.25 33.81 -10.09
C GLY A 18 -7.19 32.69 -9.63
N ILE A 19 -8.35 32.55 -10.29
CA ILE A 19 -9.32 31.49 -9.96
C ILE A 19 -8.73 30.11 -10.25
N LEU A 20 -8.07 29.92 -11.39
CA LEU A 20 -7.45 28.65 -11.76
C LEU A 20 -6.35 28.25 -10.76
N ALA A 21 -5.52 29.18 -10.31
CA ALA A 21 -4.48 28.90 -9.32
C ALA A 21 -5.07 28.41 -7.99
N ILE A 22 -6.17 29.01 -7.53
CA ILE A 22 -6.86 28.60 -6.30
C ILE A 22 -7.48 27.20 -6.47
N VAL A 23 -8.17 26.95 -7.58
CA VAL A 23 -8.79 25.65 -7.86
C VAL A 23 -7.74 24.55 -7.97
N MET A 24 -6.63 24.80 -8.66
CA MET A 24 -5.51 23.87 -8.76
C MET A 24 -4.92 23.54 -7.40
N LEU A 25 -4.72 24.56 -6.56
CA LEU A 25 -4.18 24.36 -5.21
C LEU A 25 -5.11 23.47 -4.37
N ILE A 26 -6.41 23.78 -4.33
CA ILE A 26 -7.40 23.01 -3.57
C ILE A 26 -7.47 21.56 -4.07
N SER A 27 -7.52 21.38 -5.39
CA SER A 27 -7.57 20.06 -6.01
C SER A 27 -6.33 19.22 -5.66
N ASN A 28 -5.14 19.84 -5.68
CA ASN A 28 -3.91 19.15 -5.32
C ASN A 28 -3.89 18.77 -3.84
N THR A 29 -4.30 19.67 -2.94
CA THR A 29 -4.42 19.38 -1.51
C THR A 29 -5.38 18.22 -1.26
N GLN A 30 -6.59 18.28 -1.82
CA GLN A 30 -7.59 17.23 -1.63
C GLN A 30 -7.15 15.90 -2.26
N GLY A 31 -6.54 15.93 -3.45
CA GLY A 31 -6.01 14.74 -4.11
C GLY A 31 -4.89 14.10 -3.30
N PHE A 32 -4.02 14.91 -2.68
CA PHE A 32 -2.96 14.42 -1.81
C PHE A 32 -3.51 13.82 -0.51
N ASP A 33 -4.50 14.46 0.12
CA ASP A 33 -5.15 13.93 1.32
C ASP A 33 -5.85 12.59 1.02
N HIS A 34 -6.52 12.48 -0.13
CA HIS A 34 -7.15 11.24 -0.56
C HIS A 34 -6.13 10.15 -0.85
N PHE A 35 -5.02 10.50 -1.52
CA PHE A 35 -3.91 9.58 -1.77
C PHE A 35 -3.27 9.08 -0.46
N LEU A 36 -3.01 9.97 0.50
CA LEU A 36 -2.49 9.58 1.80
C LEU A 36 -3.46 8.67 2.54
N THR A 37 -4.75 9.00 2.53
CA THR A 37 -5.79 8.18 3.15
C THR A 37 -5.86 6.79 2.52
N ASP A 38 -5.79 6.70 1.20
CA ASP A 38 -5.76 5.42 0.46
C ASP A 38 -4.50 4.60 0.76
N VAL A 39 -3.32 5.23 0.79
CA VAL A 39 -2.07 4.54 1.13
C VAL A 39 -2.09 4.03 2.56
N LEU A 40 -2.53 4.86 3.52
CA LEU A 40 -2.56 4.50 4.93
C LEU A 40 -3.64 3.46 5.26
N SER A 41 -4.81 3.53 4.62
CA SER A 41 -5.87 2.53 4.78
C SER A 41 -5.43 1.16 4.26
N ARG A 42 -4.76 1.10 3.09
CA ARG A 42 -4.22 -0.14 2.51
C ARG A 42 -3.11 -0.78 3.33
N ILE A 43 -2.34 0.00 4.10
CA ILE A 43 -1.34 -0.54 5.04
C ILE A 43 -2.04 -1.27 6.21
N GLY A 44 -3.35 -1.13 6.33
CA GLY A 44 -4.16 -1.61 7.45
C GLY A 44 -3.86 -0.72 8.63
N SER A 45 -4.71 0.28 8.88
CA SER A 45 -4.54 1.27 9.98
C SER A 45 -4.36 0.64 11.37
N ASN A 46 -4.57 -0.68 11.50
CA ASN A 46 -4.47 -1.43 12.75
C ASN A 46 -3.40 -2.55 12.72
N ASN A 47 -2.51 -2.57 11.72
CA ASN A 47 -1.45 -3.57 11.59
C ASN A 47 -0.07 -2.99 11.87
N ILE A 48 0.75 -3.74 12.62
CA ILE A 48 2.13 -3.39 12.94
C ILE A 48 3.07 -4.39 12.29
N TRP A 49 3.89 -3.93 11.35
CA TRP A 49 4.90 -4.73 10.67
C TRP A 49 6.23 -4.63 11.40
N ILE A 50 6.74 -5.77 11.89
CA ILE A 50 8.03 -5.84 12.58
C ILE A 50 9.06 -6.44 11.63
N VAL A 51 9.99 -5.61 11.16
CA VAL A 51 11.07 -6.03 10.24
C VAL A 51 12.43 -5.80 10.90
N PRO A 52 13.22 -6.85 11.16
CA PRO A 52 14.52 -6.69 11.78
C PRO A 52 15.50 -5.98 10.82
N THR A 53 16.01 -4.82 11.21
CA THR A 53 17.01 -4.07 10.41
C THR A 53 18.42 -4.69 10.51
N LYS A 54 18.72 -5.36 11.63
CA LYS A 54 20.02 -6.01 11.87
C LYS A 54 19.92 -7.49 11.51
N ARG A 55 20.84 -7.99 10.66
CA ARG A 55 20.93 -9.41 10.30
C ARG A 55 21.14 -10.37 11.48
N SER A 56 21.68 -9.88 12.59
CA SER A 56 21.89 -10.68 13.80
C SER A 56 20.62 -10.90 14.61
N LEU A 57 19.59 -10.07 14.41
CA LEU A 57 18.32 -10.21 15.10
C LEU A 57 17.44 -11.19 14.32
N LYS A 58 17.20 -12.36 14.90
CA LYS A 58 16.29 -13.37 14.35
C LYS A 58 14.99 -13.33 15.16
N LEU A 59 13.89 -13.04 14.49
CA LEU A 59 12.56 -13.26 15.06
C LEU A 59 12.26 -14.75 15.00
N THR A 60 11.81 -15.29 16.12
CA THR A 60 11.46 -16.71 16.26
C THR A 60 9.97 -16.86 16.54
N ASP A 61 9.46 -18.08 16.40
CA ASP A 61 8.06 -18.39 16.73
C ASP A 61 7.72 -18.05 18.18
N THR A 62 8.70 -18.09 19.08
CA THR A 62 8.52 -17.67 20.48
C THR A 62 8.16 -16.18 20.58
N ASP A 63 8.76 -15.34 19.75
CA ASP A 63 8.47 -13.90 19.73
C ASP A 63 7.07 -13.64 19.18
N VAL A 64 6.67 -14.37 18.13
CA VAL A 64 5.29 -14.32 17.60
C VAL A 64 4.29 -14.70 18.69
N MET A 65 4.52 -15.80 19.42
CA MET A 65 3.63 -16.23 20.50
C MET A 65 3.54 -15.21 21.64
N ARG A 66 4.66 -14.54 21.98
CA ARG A 66 4.65 -13.47 23.00
C ARG A 66 3.84 -12.27 22.55
N LEU A 67 4.02 -11.85 21.30
CA LEU A 67 3.27 -10.73 20.71
C LEU A 67 1.78 -11.02 20.63
N ALA A 68 1.39 -12.25 20.25
CA ALA A 68 0.00 -12.69 20.18
C ALA A 68 -0.73 -12.66 21.54
N ARG A 69 0.01 -12.73 22.66
CA ARG A 69 -0.55 -12.73 24.02
C ARG A 69 -0.70 -11.32 24.61
N LEU A 70 -0.18 -10.28 23.96
CA LEU A 70 -0.28 -8.93 24.48
C LEU A 70 -1.74 -8.44 24.44
N PRO A 71 -2.18 -7.70 25.47
CA PRO A 71 -3.52 -7.11 25.48
C PRO A 71 -3.68 -6.15 24.30
N GLY A 72 -4.77 -6.32 23.54
CA GLY A 72 -5.07 -5.52 22.34
C GLY A 72 -4.56 -6.13 21.02
N VAL A 73 -3.77 -7.21 21.05
CA VAL A 73 -3.35 -7.90 19.82
C VAL A 73 -4.39 -8.95 19.44
N LYS A 74 -5.11 -8.71 18.33
CA LYS A 74 -6.12 -9.64 17.80
C LYS A 74 -5.50 -10.86 17.13
N ALA A 75 -4.37 -10.68 16.44
CA ALA A 75 -3.61 -11.73 15.79
C ALA A 75 -2.16 -11.29 15.59
N ALA A 76 -1.23 -12.24 15.62
CA ALA A 76 0.14 -12.06 15.19
C ALA A 76 0.54 -13.24 14.30
N SER A 77 1.25 -12.97 13.21
CA SER A 77 1.74 -14.00 12.29
C SER A 77 3.12 -13.63 11.78
N PRO A 78 4.03 -14.60 11.63
CA PRO A 78 5.24 -14.36 10.88
C PRO A 78 4.90 -14.15 9.40
N PHE A 79 5.81 -13.45 8.72
CA PHE A 79 5.82 -13.38 7.27
C PHE A 79 7.25 -13.48 6.77
N TYR A 80 7.42 -14.02 5.57
CA TYR A 80 8.72 -14.07 4.90
C TYR A 80 8.61 -13.35 3.57
N LEU A 81 9.49 -12.37 3.36
CA LEU A 81 9.60 -11.66 2.09
C LEU A 81 10.97 -11.97 1.49
N LYS A 82 10.99 -12.59 0.31
CA LYS A 82 12.22 -12.89 -0.42
C LYS A 82 12.06 -12.55 -1.89
N ARG A 83 13.02 -11.82 -2.45
CA ARG A 83 13.12 -11.65 -3.90
C ARG A 83 13.61 -12.96 -4.51
N ILE A 84 12.80 -13.56 -5.38
CA ILE A 84 13.09 -14.80 -6.09
C ILE A 84 13.18 -14.54 -7.59
N TYR A 85 13.85 -15.45 -8.29
CA TYR A 85 13.82 -15.51 -9.75
C TYR A 85 12.75 -16.52 -10.14
N PHE A 86 11.75 -16.07 -10.89
CA PHE A 86 10.74 -16.94 -11.45
C PHE A 86 11.07 -17.19 -12.91
N ARG A 87 11.15 -18.45 -13.31
CA ARG A 87 11.34 -18.85 -14.69
C ARG A 87 10.14 -19.65 -15.16
N SER A 88 9.48 -19.16 -16.20
CA SER A 88 8.43 -19.88 -16.90
C SER A 88 8.73 -19.83 -18.40
N GLY A 89 9.10 -20.98 -18.97
CA GLY A 89 9.60 -21.06 -20.34
C GLY A 89 10.84 -20.17 -20.55
N SER A 90 10.76 -19.27 -21.53
CA SER A 90 11.81 -18.29 -21.87
C SER A 90 11.77 -17.01 -21.03
N ILE A 91 10.73 -16.80 -20.21
CA ILE A 91 10.59 -15.60 -19.38
C ILE A 91 11.29 -15.87 -18.05
N GLN A 92 12.27 -15.02 -17.74
CA GLN A 92 12.94 -15.00 -16.44
C GLN A 92 12.78 -13.61 -15.84
N GLU A 93 11.99 -13.52 -14.77
CA GLU A 93 11.68 -12.25 -14.12
C GLU A 93 11.92 -12.33 -12.62
N HIS A 94 12.18 -11.16 -12.03
CA HIS A 94 12.27 -11.02 -10.59
C HIS A 94 10.89 -10.86 -9.99
N ALA A 95 10.54 -11.74 -9.07
CA ALA A 95 9.30 -11.65 -8.29
C ALA A 95 9.62 -11.55 -6.80
N ASN A 96 8.76 -10.85 -6.06
CA ASN A 96 8.80 -10.88 -4.60
C ASN A 96 7.89 -12.01 -4.13
N LEU A 97 8.47 -13.03 -3.49
CA LEU A 97 7.73 -14.08 -2.81
C LEU A 97 7.40 -13.60 -1.40
N ILE A 98 6.10 -13.56 -1.09
CA ILE A 98 5.58 -13.32 0.25
C ILE A 98 4.97 -14.62 0.76
N ALA A 99 5.52 -15.17 1.83
CA ALA A 99 4.94 -16.31 2.53
C ALA A 99 4.31 -15.84 3.84
N VAL A 100 3.02 -16.15 3.99
CA VAL A 100 2.15 -15.74 5.10
C VAL A 100 1.17 -16.85 5.38
N ASP A 101 0.69 -16.95 6.62
CA ASP A 101 -0.36 -17.90 6.97
C ASP A 101 -1.70 -17.46 6.34
N PRO A 102 -2.35 -18.30 5.50
CA PRO A 102 -3.59 -17.93 4.82
C PRO A 102 -4.73 -17.55 5.77
N ARG A 103 -4.72 -18.06 7.02
CA ARG A 103 -5.78 -17.83 8.02
C ARG A 103 -5.83 -16.37 8.47
N VAL A 104 -4.67 -15.73 8.57
CA VAL A 104 -4.56 -14.32 8.95
C VAL A 104 -4.52 -13.38 7.76
N LEU A 105 -4.32 -13.90 6.54
CA LEU A 105 -4.16 -13.08 5.34
C LEU A 105 -5.36 -12.16 5.12
N LYS A 106 -6.60 -12.66 5.27
CA LYS A 106 -7.82 -11.84 5.18
C LYS A 106 -7.97 -10.83 6.32
N LEU A 107 -7.37 -11.10 7.47
CA LEU A 107 -7.42 -10.19 8.62
C LEU A 107 -6.40 -9.05 8.48
N ILE A 108 -5.24 -9.35 7.90
CA ILE A 108 -4.12 -8.41 7.74
C ILE A 108 -4.26 -7.61 6.45
N LEU A 109 -4.71 -8.23 5.36
CA LEU A 109 -4.91 -7.59 4.05
C LEU A 109 -6.38 -7.78 3.62
N PRO A 110 -7.32 -7.06 4.25
CA PRO A 110 -8.75 -7.20 3.93
C PRO A 110 -9.09 -6.79 2.49
N ASP A 111 -8.32 -5.85 1.92
CA ASP A 111 -8.51 -5.34 0.56
C ASP A 111 -7.82 -6.21 -0.51
N LEU A 112 -7.23 -7.35 -0.12
CA LEU A 112 -6.61 -8.26 -1.06
C LEU A 112 -7.71 -9.01 -1.83
N GLU A 113 -7.99 -8.53 -3.04
CA GLU A 113 -8.87 -9.20 -3.98
C GLU A 113 -8.09 -10.19 -4.86
N LEU A 114 -8.65 -11.38 -5.05
CA LEU A 114 -8.14 -12.35 -6.01
C LEU A 114 -8.58 -11.95 -7.41
N GLY A 115 -7.62 -11.71 -8.30
CA GLY A 115 -7.93 -11.49 -9.72
C GLY A 115 -8.51 -12.74 -10.37
N GLU A 116 -7.83 -13.88 -10.22
CA GLU A 116 -8.25 -15.17 -10.77
C GLU A 116 -7.83 -16.33 -9.85
N GLY A 117 -8.53 -17.47 -9.95
CA GLY A 117 -8.22 -18.69 -9.21
C GLY A 117 -8.87 -18.76 -7.82
N MET A 118 -8.23 -19.48 -6.90
CA MET A 118 -8.72 -19.67 -5.54
C MET A 118 -7.70 -19.19 -4.51
N MET A 119 -8.19 -18.72 -3.37
CA MET A 119 -7.33 -18.34 -2.25
C MET A 119 -6.63 -19.57 -1.68
N LEU A 120 -5.43 -19.36 -1.14
CA LEU A 120 -4.72 -20.38 -0.37
C LEU A 120 -5.61 -20.90 0.76
N GLN A 121 -5.79 -22.21 0.83
CA GLN A 121 -6.49 -22.86 1.92
C GLN A 121 -5.48 -23.23 3.01
N PRO A 122 -5.91 -23.30 4.29
CA PRO A 122 -5.01 -23.71 5.38
C PRO A 122 -4.39 -25.09 5.20
N ASN A 123 -5.00 -25.93 4.36
CA ASN A 123 -4.55 -27.30 4.09
C ASN A 123 -3.60 -27.40 2.88
N ASP A 124 -3.36 -26.29 2.15
CA ASP A 124 -2.45 -26.24 1.00
C ASP A 124 -0.98 -26.13 1.46
N LEU A 125 -0.58 -26.96 2.42
CA LEU A 125 0.80 -27.04 2.88
C LEU A 125 1.64 -27.67 1.75
N GLY A 126 2.64 -26.92 1.28
CA GLY A 126 3.61 -27.45 0.32
C GLY A 126 4.32 -28.67 0.91
N THR A 127 4.00 -29.85 0.42
CA THR A 127 4.86 -31.03 0.57
C THR A 127 6.19 -30.69 -0.11
N ALA A 128 7.25 -30.61 0.70
CA ALA A 128 8.62 -30.42 0.26
C ALA A 128 9.14 -31.63 -0.53
#